data_AF-A0AAJ1X302-F1
#
_entry.id   AF-A0AAJ1X302-F1
#
_cell.length_a   1.000
_cell.length_b   1.000
_cell.length_c   1.000
_cell.angle_alpha   90.00
_cell.angle_beta   90.00
_cell.angle_gamma   90.00
#
_symmetry.space_group_name_H-M   'P 1'
#
loop_
_entity.id
_entity.type
_entity.pdbx_description
1 polymer ?
#
loop_
_entity_poly.entity_id
_entity_poly.type
_entity_poly.pdbx_seq_one_letter_code
_entity_poly.pdbx_strand_id
1 'polypeptide(L)'
;MLLPDTAALRALATTYHDRAADLRDEAAALVARAAGAPWQGAAAEAMRAAAQAAADRMHATADGHTDTGAALTQHAAQVEATLELIAGLRQRFLELAASVGATLVDVAGDVLDAAGALGDTAGDAVGGLGELVGLGGDDAAAELRERLSRIRVPAPGDPAWLDLDVPGLR
;
A
#
# COMPACT_ATOMS: atom_id res chain seq x y z
N MET A 1 8.96 10.91 6.54
CA MET A 1 9.09 9.61 5.84
C MET A 1 8.99 9.90 4.35
N LEU A 2 10.08 9.72 3.60
CA LEU A 2 10.03 9.80 2.13
C LEU A 2 9.33 8.53 1.63
N LEU A 3 8.29 8.67 0.83
CA LEU A 3 7.70 7.51 0.14
C LEU A 3 8.77 6.87 -0.78
N PRO A 4 8.78 5.54 -0.92
CA PRO A 4 9.65 4.87 -1.88
C PRO A 4 9.32 5.30 -3.32
N ASP A 5 10.34 5.69 -4.07
CA ASP A 5 10.20 6.17 -5.46
C ASP A 5 10.17 4.97 -6.43
N THR A 6 8.96 4.49 -6.73
CA THR A 6 8.75 3.36 -7.64
C THR A 6 9.03 3.73 -9.10
N ALA A 7 8.97 5.01 -9.45
CA ALA A 7 9.34 5.49 -10.78
C ALA A 7 10.86 5.39 -10.98
N ALA A 8 11.65 5.75 -9.97
CA ALA A 8 13.11 5.56 -10.00
C ALA A 8 13.50 4.07 -10.12
N LEU A 9 12.81 3.17 -9.41
CA LEU A 9 13.03 1.72 -9.54
C LEU A 9 12.76 1.21 -10.96
N ARG A 10 11.67 1.66 -11.60
CA ARG A 10 11.37 1.30 -12.99
C ARG A 10 12.38 1.86 -13.98
N ALA A 11 12.80 3.12 -13.81
CA ALA A 11 13.82 3.72 -14.66
C ALA A 11 15.15 2.95 -14.56
N LEU A 12 15.51 2.51 -13.35
CA LEU A 12 16.67 1.66 -13.13
C LEU A 12 16.49 0.28 -13.81
N ALA A 13 15.31 -0.33 -13.71
CA ALA A 13 15.01 -1.58 -14.40
C ALA A 13 15.17 -1.46 -15.92
N THR A 14 14.65 -0.40 -16.54
CA THR A 14 14.85 -0.10 -17.96
C THR A 14 16.34 0.02 -18.29
N THR A 15 17.11 0.73 -17.46
CA THR A 15 18.56 0.85 -17.65
C THR A 15 19.26 -0.51 -17.67
N TYR A 16 18.88 -1.44 -16.79
CA TYR A 16 19.43 -2.81 -16.80
C TYR A 16 19.06 -3.58 -18.07
N HIS A 17 17.83 -3.44 -18.57
CA HIS A 17 17.41 -4.06 -19.82
C HIS A 17 18.17 -3.51 -21.02
N ASP A 18 18.36 -2.19 -21.09
CA ASP A 18 19.14 -1.55 -22.16
C ASP A 18 20.60 -2.04 -22.13
N ARG A 19 21.21 -2.11 -20.94
CA ARG A 19 22.58 -2.63 -20.79
C ARG A 19 22.70 -4.10 -21.16
N ALA A 20 21.68 -4.90 -20.89
CA ALA A 20 21.64 -6.29 -21.33
C ALA A 20 21.56 -6.41 -22.85
N ALA A 21 20.82 -5.52 -23.52
CA ALA A 21 20.76 -5.46 -24.99
C ALA A 21 22.11 -5.05 -25.58
N ASP A 22 22.71 -3.96 -25.07
CA ASP A 22 24.05 -3.49 -25.47
C ASP A 22 25.09 -4.62 -25.42
N LEU A 23 25.13 -5.37 -24.31
CA LEU A 23 26.07 -6.49 -24.14
C LEU A 23 25.86 -7.62 -25.16
N ARG A 24 24.62 -7.92 -25.52
CA ARG A 24 24.31 -8.95 -26.53
C ARG A 24 24.73 -8.51 -27.92
N ASP A 25 24.53 -7.22 -28.25
CA ASP A 25 24.97 -6.65 -29.51
C ASP A 25 26.49 -6.60 -29.61
N GLU A 26 27.18 -6.21 -28.53
CA GLU A 26 28.65 -6.23 -28.45
C GLU A 26 29.22 -7.64 -28.60
N ALA A 27 28.60 -8.63 -27.95
CA ALA A 27 28.97 -10.04 -28.05
C ALA A 27 28.84 -10.56 -29.49
N ALA A 28 27.71 -10.27 -30.14
CA ALA A 28 27.48 -10.63 -31.54
C ALA A 28 28.51 -9.95 -32.46
N ALA A 29 28.79 -8.67 -32.26
CA ALA A 29 29.77 -7.92 -33.04
C ALA A 29 31.21 -8.45 -32.84
N LEU A 30 31.56 -8.91 -31.64
CA LEU A 30 32.86 -9.53 -31.36
C LEU A 30 33.03 -10.83 -32.14
N VAL A 31 32.04 -11.72 -32.07
CA VAL A 31 32.04 -13.00 -32.79
C VAL A 31 32.11 -12.77 -34.30
N ALA A 32 31.30 -11.85 -34.83
CA ALA A 32 31.29 -11.51 -36.25
C ALA A 32 32.65 -10.98 -36.73
N ARG A 33 33.30 -10.10 -35.95
CA ARG A 33 34.65 -9.59 -36.27
C ARG A 33 35.70 -10.69 -36.25
N ALA A 34 35.65 -11.59 -35.27
CA ALA A 34 36.58 -12.72 -35.18
C ALA A 34 36.39 -13.72 -36.34
N ALA A 35 35.15 -13.98 -36.73
CA ALA A 35 34.82 -14.83 -37.87
C ALA A 35 35.27 -14.23 -39.21
N GLY A 36 35.13 -12.90 -39.37
CA GLY A 36 35.50 -12.17 -40.59
C GLY A 36 37.00 -11.93 -40.79
N ALA A 37 37.85 -12.33 -39.85
CA ALA A 37 39.29 -12.12 -39.97
C ALA A 37 39.89 -12.96 -41.14
N PRO A 38 40.69 -12.36 -42.03
CA PRO A 38 41.11 -13.00 -43.29
C PRO A 38 42.21 -14.06 -43.12
N TRP A 39 42.89 -14.08 -41.98
CA TRP A 39 43.97 -15.03 -41.70
C TRP A 39 43.46 -16.39 -41.22
N GLN A 40 44.28 -17.42 -41.44
CA GLN A 40 43.93 -18.82 -41.17
C GLN A 40 45.03 -19.52 -40.37
N GLY A 41 44.72 -20.72 -39.86
CA GLY A 41 45.63 -21.55 -39.08
C GLY A 41 45.31 -21.55 -37.58
N ALA A 42 46.16 -22.22 -36.80
CA ALA A 42 45.91 -22.47 -35.37
C ALA A 42 45.71 -21.19 -34.54
N ALA A 43 46.44 -20.10 -34.86
CA ALA A 43 46.28 -18.82 -34.19
C ALA A 43 44.91 -18.17 -34.47
N ALA A 44 44.42 -18.25 -35.71
CA ALA A 44 43.09 -17.74 -36.07
C ALA A 44 41.99 -18.53 -35.36
N GLU A 45 42.13 -19.86 -35.26
CA GLU A 45 41.18 -20.70 -34.54
C GLU A 45 41.17 -20.40 -33.03
N ALA A 46 42.34 -20.26 -32.41
CA ALA A 46 42.44 -19.87 -31.01
C ALA A 46 41.80 -18.51 -30.73
N MET A 47 41.97 -17.54 -31.64
CA MET A 47 41.32 -16.23 -31.54
C MET A 47 39.79 -16.33 -31.63
N ARG A 48 39.24 -17.13 -32.57
CA ARG A 48 37.79 -17.33 -32.70
C ARG A 48 37.20 -18.01 -31.47
N ALA A 49 37.87 -19.05 -30.95
CA ALA A 49 37.48 -19.71 -29.71
C ALA A 49 37.50 -18.75 -28.52
N ALA A 50 38.52 -17.89 -28.42
CA ALA A 50 38.61 -16.87 -27.37
C ALA A 50 37.49 -15.81 -27.49
N ALA A 51 37.15 -15.40 -28.71
CA ALA A 51 36.05 -14.47 -28.98
C ALA A 51 34.70 -15.07 -28.58
N GLN A 52 34.46 -16.35 -28.92
CA GLN A 52 33.25 -17.05 -28.51
C GLN A 52 33.15 -17.14 -26.98
N ALA A 53 34.22 -17.56 -26.31
CA ALA A 53 34.24 -17.63 -24.84
C ALA A 53 34.01 -16.26 -24.18
N ALA A 54 34.46 -15.17 -24.80
CA ALA A 54 34.18 -13.81 -24.33
C ALA A 54 32.72 -13.43 -24.53
N ALA A 55 32.14 -13.74 -25.69
CA ALA A 55 30.72 -13.52 -25.97
C ALA A 55 29.82 -14.30 -24.99
N ASP A 56 30.15 -15.54 -24.66
CA ASP A 56 29.40 -16.35 -23.70
C ASP A 56 29.37 -15.70 -22.30
N ARG A 57 30.49 -15.08 -21.86
CA ARG A 57 30.54 -14.32 -20.60
C ARG A 57 29.71 -13.03 -20.66
N MET A 58 29.70 -12.34 -21.79
CA MET A 58 28.85 -11.17 -22.01
C MET A 58 27.37 -11.54 -21.95
N HIS A 59 26.97 -12.65 -22.57
CA HIS A 59 25.60 -13.18 -22.48
C HIS A 59 25.21 -13.51 -21.05
N ALA A 60 26.04 -14.25 -20.31
CA ALA A 60 25.77 -14.55 -18.90
C ALA A 60 25.60 -13.29 -18.04
N THR A 61 26.35 -12.22 -18.34
CA THR A 61 26.22 -10.93 -17.66
C THR A 61 24.94 -10.21 -18.06
N ALA A 62 24.57 -10.23 -19.35
CA ALA A 62 23.33 -9.67 -19.86
C ALA A 62 22.09 -10.37 -19.27
N ASP A 63 22.16 -11.68 -19.05
CA ASP A 63 21.10 -12.45 -18.40
C ASP A 63 20.96 -12.00 -16.94
N GLY A 64 22.07 -11.86 -16.20
CA GLY A 64 22.04 -11.30 -14.85
C GLY A 64 21.47 -9.87 -14.78
N HIS A 65 21.73 -9.03 -15.78
CA HIS A 65 21.09 -7.71 -15.90
C HIS A 65 19.59 -7.81 -16.18
N THR A 66 19.18 -8.74 -17.04
CA THR A 66 17.77 -8.98 -17.35
C THR A 66 17.00 -9.44 -16.11
N ASP A 67 17.58 -10.36 -15.34
CA ASP A 67 17.02 -10.85 -14.07
C ASP A 67 16.91 -9.73 -13.03
N THR A 68 17.95 -8.90 -12.92
CA THR A 68 17.95 -7.75 -12.00
C THR A 68 16.87 -6.73 -12.39
N GLY A 69 16.73 -6.41 -13.68
CA GLY A 69 15.68 -5.53 -14.19
C GLY A 69 14.27 -6.07 -13.91
N ALA A 70 14.07 -7.38 -14.10
CA ALA A 70 12.80 -8.05 -13.78
C ALA A 70 12.49 -7.98 -12.28
N ALA A 71 13.46 -8.24 -11.41
CA ALA A 71 13.30 -8.17 -9.96
C ALA A 71 12.96 -6.74 -9.48
N LEU A 72 13.60 -5.72 -10.05
CA LEU A 72 13.29 -4.32 -9.75
C LEU A 72 11.86 -3.95 -10.17
N THR A 73 11.44 -4.37 -11.35
CA THR A 73 10.07 -4.17 -11.84
C THR A 73 9.04 -4.84 -10.93
N GLN A 74 9.30 -6.08 -10.53
CA GLN A 74 8.44 -6.82 -9.61
C GLN A 74 8.36 -6.11 -8.24
N HIS A 75 9.50 -5.65 -7.72
CA HIS A 75 9.55 -4.95 -6.45
C HIS A 75 8.78 -3.62 -6.49
N ALA A 76 8.92 -2.85 -7.56
CA ALA A 76 8.15 -1.62 -7.76
C ALA A 76 6.63 -1.90 -7.73
N ALA A 77 6.18 -2.97 -8.39
CA ALA A 77 4.77 -3.37 -8.38
C ALA A 77 4.30 -3.80 -6.97
N GLN A 78 5.13 -4.51 -6.21
CA GLN A 78 4.80 -4.90 -4.82
C GLN A 78 4.68 -3.68 -3.90
N VAL A 79 5.58 -2.70 -4.05
CA VAL A 79 5.53 -1.45 -3.29
C VAL A 79 4.25 -0.69 -3.61
N GLU A 80 3.87 -0.55 -4.87
CA GLU A 80 2.63 0.12 -5.25
C GLU A 80 1.39 -0.57 -4.72
N ALA A 81 1.33 -1.91 -4.82
CA ALA A 81 0.24 -2.67 -4.23
C ALA A 81 0.12 -2.42 -2.72
N THR A 82 1.25 -2.33 -2.02
CA THR A 82 1.28 -2.03 -0.58
C THR A 82 0.80 -0.61 -0.29
N LEU A 83 1.21 0.37 -1.09
CA LEU A 83 0.78 1.77 -0.94
C LEU A 83 -0.72 1.92 -1.21
N GLU A 84 -1.26 1.21 -2.20
CA GLU A 84 -2.69 1.20 -2.49
C GLU A 84 -3.50 0.62 -1.32
N LEU A 85 -3.03 -0.48 -0.72
CA LEU A 85 -3.65 -1.03 0.49
C LEU A 85 -3.66 0.00 1.63
N ILE A 86 -2.53 0.66 1.90
CA ILE A 86 -2.43 1.70 2.94
C ILE A 86 -3.39 2.86 2.65
N ALA A 87 -3.49 3.30 1.40
CA ALA A 87 -4.41 4.36 0.99
C ALA A 87 -5.88 3.94 1.21
N GLY A 88 -6.24 2.71 0.86
CA GLY A 88 -7.57 2.15 1.10
C GLY A 88 -7.92 2.05 2.58
N LEU A 89 -6.97 1.59 3.41
CA LEU A 89 -7.12 1.59 4.87
C LEU A 89 -7.33 3.00 5.40
N ARG A 90 -6.50 3.97 4.99
CA ARG A 90 -6.63 5.37 5.40
C ARG A 90 -8.01 5.93 5.04
N GLN A 91 -8.51 5.66 3.85
CA GLN A 91 -9.82 6.12 3.41
C GLN A 91 -10.93 5.54 4.29
N ARG A 92 -10.91 4.23 4.55
CA ARG A 92 -11.87 3.57 5.47
C ARG A 92 -11.83 4.15 6.87
N PHE A 93 -10.64 4.46 7.40
CA PHE A 93 -10.50 5.13 8.70
C PHE A 93 -11.13 6.52 8.70
N LEU A 94 -10.96 7.31 7.64
CA LEU A 94 -11.57 8.63 7.51
C LEU A 94 -13.10 8.54 7.41
N GLU A 95 -13.62 7.57 6.66
CA GLU A 95 -15.05 7.30 6.56
C GLU A 95 -15.63 6.89 7.91
N LEU A 96 -14.96 6.01 8.65
CA LEU A 96 -15.36 5.60 9.99
C LEU A 96 -15.36 6.78 10.97
N ALA A 97 -14.33 7.62 10.94
CA ALA A 97 -14.26 8.82 11.78
C ALA A 97 -15.37 9.82 11.46
N ALA A 98 -15.69 10.01 10.17
CA ALA A 98 -16.80 10.86 9.74
C ALA A 98 -18.16 10.30 10.19
N SER A 99 -18.37 8.98 10.07
CA SER A 99 -19.59 8.31 10.52
C SER A 99 -19.81 8.47 12.03
N VAL A 100 -18.78 8.24 12.86
CA VAL A 100 -18.88 8.42 14.31
C VAL A 100 -19.17 9.89 14.66
N GLY A 101 -18.52 10.83 13.97
CA GLY A 101 -18.80 12.25 14.13
C GLY A 101 -20.26 12.62 13.82
N ALA A 102 -20.82 12.09 12.73
CA ALA A 102 -22.22 12.30 12.37
C ALA A 102 -23.18 11.74 13.43
N THR A 103 -22.95 10.51 13.91
CA THR A 103 -23.77 9.91 14.97
C THR A 103 -23.74 10.72 16.27
N LEU A 104 -22.58 11.27 16.65
CA LEU A 104 -22.48 12.14 17.84
C LEU A 104 -23.26 13.45 17.67
N VAL A 105 -23.25 14.04 16.48
CA VAL A 105 -24.02 15.26 16.17
C VAL A 105 -25.51 14.97 16.21
N ASP A 106 -25.97 13.86 15.65
CA ASP A 106 -27.38 13.47 15.68
C ASP A 106 -27.86 13.26 17.12
N VAL A 107 -27.11 12.53 17.96
CA VAL A 107 -27.44 12.34 19.38
C VAL A 107 -27.49 13.68 20.14
N ALA A 108 -26.57 14.60 19.86
CA ALA A 108 -26.58 15.92 20.49
C ALA A 108 -27.80 16.76 20.05
N GLY A 109 -28.20 16.65 18.78
CA GLY A 109 -29.41 17.26 18.24
C GLY A 109 -30.66 16.73 18.91
N ASP A 110 -30.81 15.40 19.00
CA ASP A 110 -31.95 14.74 19.64
C ASP A 110 -32.11 15.15 21.11
N VAL A 111 -30.99 15.30 21.85
CA VAL A 111 -31.00 15.77 23.24
C VAL A 111 -31.42 17.23 23.35
N LEU A 112 -30.94 18.09 22.44
CA LEU A 112 -31.31 19.51 22.40
C LEU A 112 -32.79 19.70 22.02
N ASP A 113 -33.29 18.93 21.06
CA ASP A 113 -34.69 18.95 20.64
C ASP A 113 -35.61 18.43 21.74
N ALA A 114 -35.22 17.37 22.45
CA ALA A 114 -35.92 16.88 23.64
C ALA A 114 -35.93 17.92 24.78
N ALA A 115 -34.81 18.63 24.99
CA ALA A 115 -34.72 19.71 25.97
C ALA A 115 -35.57 20.93 25.57
N GLY A 116 -35.63 21.26 24.27
CA GLY A 116 -36.47 22.33 23.72
C GLY A 116 -37.97 22.03 23.85
N ALA A 117 -38.38 20.79 23.58
CA ALA A 117 -39.76 20.33 23.76
C ALA A 117 -40.23 20.38 25.23
N LEU A 118 -39.31 20.18 26.18
CA LEU A 118 -39.55 20.38 27.61
C LEU A 118 -39.58 21.87 28.00
N GLY A 119 -38.84 22.72 27.28
CA GLY A 119 -38.83 24.18 27.47
C GLY A 119 -40.15 24.86 27.14
N ASP A 120 -40.85 24.38 26.11
CA ASP A 120 -42.18 24.90 25.71
C ASP A 120 -43.31 24.54 26.69
N THR A 121 -43.04 23.67 27.67
CA THR A 121 -43.97 23.33 28.76
C THR A 121 -43.54 23.86 30.14
N ALA A 122 -42.43 24.60 30.23
CA ALA A 122 -41.81 25.01 31.49
C ALA A 122 -42.32 26.36 32.02
N GLY A 123 -43.61 26.43 32.33
CA GLY A 123 -44.17 27.47 33.20
C GLY A 123 -44.11 27.13 34.70
N ASP A 124 -44.01 25.85 35.09
CA ASP A 124 -44.16 25.44 36.50
C ASP A 124 -43.57 24.05 36.84
N ALA A 125 -42.32 23.78 36.46
CA ALA A 125 -41.69 22.48 36.73
C ALA A 125 -40.19 22.55 37.04
N VAL A 126 -39.73 23.58 37.74
CA VAL A 126 -38.30 23.73 38.11
C VAL A 126 -37.90 22.78 39.25
N GLY A 127 -38.85 22.10 39.90
CA GLY A 127 -38.58 21.13 40.98
C GLY A 127 -38.23 19.70 40.53
N GLY A 128 -38.59 19.28 39.32
CA GLY A 128 -38.39 17.91 38.83
C GLY A 128 -37.13 17.70 38.00
N LEU A 129 -36.47 18.79 37.58
CA LEU A 129 -35.31 18.71 36.70
C LEU A 129 -34.05 18.17 37.39
N GLY A 130 -33.96 18.24 38.73
CA GLY A 130 -32.84 17.62 39.46
C GLY A 130 -32.86 16.08 39.46
N GLU A 131 -34.04 15.47 39.31
CA GLU A 131 -34.23 14.01 39.28
C GLU A 131 -34.26 13.49 37.82
N LEU A 132 -34.69 14.32 36.86
CA LEU A 132 -34.61 14.02 35.42
C LEU A 132 -33.21 14.30 34.82
N VAL A 133 -32.40 15.14 35.47
CA VAL A 133 -30.95 15.30 35.21
C VAL A 133 -30.14 14.19 35.93
N GLY A 134 -30.80 13.10 36.32
CA GLY A 134 -30.20 11.80 36.63
C GLY A 134 -29.83 10.97 35.39
N LEU A 135 -29.95 11.52 34.18
CA LEU A 135 -29.49 10.94 32.91
C LEU A 135 -28.48 11.91 32.29
N GLY A 136 -27.23 11.56 32.02
CA GLY A 136 -26.60 10.26 32.06
C GLY A 136 -25.22 10.40 31.43
N GLY A 137 -24.42 11.37 31.89
CA GLY A 137 -23.04 11.49 31.43
C GLY A 137 -22.23 10.24 31.78
N ASP A 138 -22.44 9.71 32.99
CA ASP A 138 -21.77 8.49 33.45
C ASP A 138 -22.45 7.20 32.95
N ASP A 139 -23.78 7.13 32.84
CA ASP A 139 -24.48 5.94 32.33
C ASP A 139 -24.33 5.80 30.81
N ALA A 140 -24.45 6.89 30.03
CA ALA A 140 -24.18 6.84 28.60
C ALA A 140 -22.70 6.59 28.32
N ALA A 141 -21.78 7.15 29.12
CA ALA A 141 -20.35 6.84 29.01
C ALA A 141 -20.03 5.40 29.44
N ALA A 142 -20.72 4.86 30.44
CA ALA A 142 -20.58 3.46 30.86
C ALA A 142 -21.13 2.52 29.80
N GLU A 143 -22.28 2.82 29.19
CA GLU A 143 -22.87 2.07 28.10
C GLU A 143 -21.97 2.14 26.85
N LEU A 144 -21.43 3.31 26.51
CA LEU A 144 -20.48 3.48 25.41
C LEU A 144 -19.18 2.71 25.68
N ARG A 145 -18.67 2.77 26.91
CA ARG A 145 -17.46 2.04 27.34
C ARG A 145 -17.69 0.53 27.33
N GLU A 146 -18.87 0.07 27.72
CA GLU A 146 -19.24 -1.34 27.67
C GLU A 146 -19.39 -1.81 26.22
N ARG A 147 -20.02 -1.02 25.35
CA ARG A 147 -20.13 -1.29 23.92
C ARG A 147 -18.75 -1.31 23.24
N LEU A 148 -17.86 -0.38 23.57
CA LEU A 148 -16.48 -0.37 23.09
C LEU A 148 -15.67 -1.56 23.61
N SER A 149 -15.90 -1.99 24.86
CA SER A 149 -15.22 -3.16 25.44
C SER A 149 -15.60 -4.49 24.79
N ARG A 150 -16.79 -4.55 24.15
CA ARG A 150 -17.24 -5.71 23.37
C ARG A 150 -16.66 -5.74 21.96
N ILE A 151 -16.14 -4.62 21.45
CA ILE A 151 -15.43 -4.58 20.17
C ILE A 151 -14.02 -5.11 20.40
N ARG A 152 -13.82 -6.40 20.13
CA ARG A 152 -12.48 -6.99 20.07
C ARG A 152 -11.78 -6.46 18.83
N VAL A 153 -10.95 -5.45 19.01
CA VAL A 153 -10.03 -4.95 17.99
C VAL A 153 -8.99 -6.05 17.73
N PRO A 154 -8.91 -6.61 16.51
CA PRO A 154 -7.89 -7.61 16.19
C PRO A 154 -6.49 -7.02 16.32
N ALA A 155 -5.50 -7.86 16.63
CA ALA A 155 -4.12 -7.41 16.74
C ALA A 155 -3.63 -6.81 15.41
N PRO A 156 -2.66 -5.88 15.42
CA PRO A 156 -2.10 -5.33 14.18
C PRO A 156 -1.55 -6.46 13.29
N GLY A 157 -2.03 -6.55 12.04
CA GLY A 157 -1.63 -7.59 11.08
C GLY A 157 -2.52 -8.84 11.02
N ASP A 158 -3.62 -8.87 11.77
CA ASP A 158 -4.55 -10.00 11.78
C ASP A 158 -5.54 -9.94 10.58
N PRO A 159 -5.72 -11.02 9.79
CA PRO A 159 -6.68 -11.05 8.69
C PRO A 159 -8.14 -10.83 9.12
N ALA A 160 -8.48 -10.96 10.41
CA ALA A 160 -9.81 -10.66 10.94
C ALA A 160 -10.25 -9.19 10.74
N TRP A 161 -9.31 -8.29 10.43
CA TRP A 161 -9.63 -6.93 9.97
C TRP A 161 -10.43 -6.89 8.67
N LEU A 162 -10.37 -7.94 7.86
CA LEU A 162 -11.05 -8.01 6.56
C LEU A 162 -12.50 -8.50 6.65
N ASP A 163 -12.87 -9.16 7.75
CA ASP A 163 -14.17 -9.86 7.93
C ASP A 163 -15.11 -9.18 8.94
N LEU A 164 -14.80 -7.95 9.37
CA LEU A 164 -15.64 -7.21 10.32
C LEU A 164 -16.95 -6.75 9.66
N ASP A 165 -18.06 -7.42 10.03
CA ASP A 165 -19.41 -7.00 9.67
C ASP A 165 -19.85 -5.84 10.58
N VAL A 166 -19.95 -4.63 10.02
CA VAL A 166 -20.26 -3.41 10.77
C VAL A 166 -21.75 -3.08 10.62
N PRO A 167 -22.50 -2.92 11.73
CA PRO A 167 -23.93 -2.58 11.66
C PRO A 167 -24.13 -1.25 10.91
N GLY A 168 -24.92 -1.29 9.83
CA GLY A 168 -25.21 -0.11 8.99
C GLY A 168 -24.60 -0.16 7.58
N LEU A 169 -23.78 -1.17 7.25
CA LEU A 169 -23.28 -1.43 5.91
C LEU A 169 -24.02 -2.63 5.26
N ARG A 170 -25.20 -2.36 4.68
CA ARG A 170 -25.78 -3.12 3.56
C ARG A 170 -26.47 -2.19 2.58
#